data_AF-A0A645HMT5-F1
#
_entry.id   AF-A0A645HMT5-F1
#
_cell.length_a   1.000
_cell.length_b   1.000
_cell.length_c   1.000
_cell.angle_alpha   90.00
_cell.angle_beta   90.00
_cell.angle_gamma   90.00
#
_symmetry.space_group_name_H-M   'P 1'
#
loop_
_entity.id
_entity.type
_entity.pdbx_description
1 polymer ?
#
loop_
_entity_poly.entity_id
_entity_poly.type
_entity_poly.pdbx_seq_one_letter_code
_entity_poly.pdbx_strand_id
1 'polypeptide(L)'
;MNNEKFIRRWEKTRQKGDGRYVLTNGIAMGIGMFVGSVISRLINLKPFDFYMHFGYFIGGFIGGIIGAIINWPRNERKYNELINSNL
;
A
#
# COMPACT_ATOMS: atom_id res chain seq x y z
N MET A 1 16.12 11.77 -13.60
CA MET A 1 15.52 10.51 -14.13
C MET A 1 14.45 9.85 -13.24
N ASN A 2 14.45 10.03 -11.90
CA ASN A 2 13.42 9.42 -11.04
C ASN A 2 12.10 10.23 -10.98
N ASN A 3 12.18 11.55 -11.13
CA ASN A 3 11.03 12.46 -11.01
C ASN A 3 10.00 12.27 -12.14
N GLU A 4 10.42 12.20 -13.41
CA GLU A 4 9.50 11.95 -14.54
C GLU A 4 8.76 10.62 -14.41
N LYS A 5 9.46 9.55 -13.99
CA LYS A 5 8.85 8.23 -13.74
C LYS A 5 7.82 8.31 -12.61
N PHE A 6 8.12 9.06 -11.55
CA PHE A 6 7.18 9.32 -10.47
C PHE A 6 5.96 10.09 -10.97
N ILE A 7 6.13 11.24 -11.65
CA ILE A 7 5.05 12.07 -12.19
C ILE A 7 4.10 11.22 -13.04
N ARG A 8 4.64 10.49 -14.03
CA ARG A 8 3.82 9.66 -14.94
C ARG A 8 3.05 8.55 -14.23
N ARG A 9 3.62 7.94 -13.19
CA ARG A 9 2.96 6.88 -12.41
C ARG A 9 1.93 7.46 -11.45
N TRP A 10 2.28 8.55 -10.79
CA TRP A 10 1.41 9.21 -9.82
C TRP A 10 0.19 9.82 -10.51
N GLU A 11 0.36 10.43 -11.68
CA GLU A 11 -0.74 10.96 -12.48
C GLU A 11 -1.78 9.89 -12.87
N LYS A 12 -1.33 8.71 -13.30
CA LYS A 12 -2.24 7.58 -13.54
C LYS A 12 -2.95 7.10 -12.28
N THR A 13 -2.28 7.21 -11.13
CA THR A 13 -2.83 6.81 -9.83
C THR A 13 -3.86 7.83 -9.35
N ARG A 14 -3.56 9.14 -9.45
CA ARG A 14 -4.45 10.22 -9.01
C ARG A 14 -5.75 10.25 -9.81
N GLN A 15 -5.70 9.99 -11.12
CA GLN A 15 -6.87 9.91 -11.99
C GLN A 15 -7.86 8.82 -11.57
N LYS A 16 -7.40 7.78 -10.86
CA LYS A 16 -8.27 6.71 -10.34
C LYS A 16 -8.95 7.08 -9.02
N GLY A 17 -8.53 8.18 -8.38
CA GLY A 17 -9.06 8.65 -7.11
C GLY A 17 -8.34 8.09 -5.88
N ASP A 18 -8.48 8.81 -4.79
CA ASP A 18 -7.93 8.52 -3.47
C ASP A 18 -8.50 7.22 -2.87
N GLY A 19 -9.81 7.01 -2.97
CA GLY A 19 -10.46 5.81 -2.44
C GLY A 19 -9.91 4.51 -3.04
N ARG A 20 -9.69 4.47 -4.37
CA ARG A 20 -9.08 3.30 -5.03
C ARG A 20 -7.63 3.10 -4.61
N TYR A 21 -6.87 4.18 -4.46
CA TYR A 21 -5.49 4.09 -3.98
C TYR A 21 -5.43 3.54 -2.55
N VAL A 22 -6.25 4.07 -1.65
CA VAL A 22 -6.32 3.64 -0.25
C VAL A 22 -6.72 2.18 -0.15
N LEU A 23 -7.78 1.78 -0.86
CA LEU A 23 -8.25 0.39 -0.86
C LEU A 23 -7.19 -0.57 -1.41
N THR A 24 -6.53 -0.22 -2.52
CA THR A 24 -5.51 -1.08 -3.15
C THR A 24 -4.30 -1.25 -2.23
N ASN A 25 -3.86 -0.19 -1.55
CA ASN A 25 -2.76 -0.29 -0.57
C ASN A 25 -3.15 -1.13 0.64
N GLY A 26 -4.37 -0.96 1.15
CA GLY A 26 -4.92 -1.81 2.20
C GLY A 26 -4.86 -3.29 1.80
N ILE A 27 -5.44 -3.64 0.65
CA ILE A 27 -5.46 -5.02 0.17
C ILE A 27 -4.04 -5.57 -0.01
N ALA A 28 -3.13 -4.79 -0.63
CA ALA A 28 -1.75 -5.21 -0.85
C ALA A 28 -1.00 -5.49 0.47
N MET A 29 -1.13 -4.61 1.47
CA MET A 29 -0.54 -4.80 2.79
C MET A 29 -1.16 -5.99 3.54
N GLY A 30 -2.49 -6.14 3.47
CA GLY A 30 -3.20 -7.28 4.06
C GLY A 30 -2.72 -8.61 3.48
N ILE A 31 -2.63 -8.71 2.14
CA ILE A 31 -2.11 -9.91 1.46
C ILE A 31 -0.65 -10.17 1.88
N GLY A 32 0.19 -9.13 1.91
CA GLY A 32 1.59 -9.27 2.32
C GLY A 32 1.74 -9.83 3.74
N MET A 33 0.96 -9.32 4.69
CA MET A 33 0.94 -9.80 6.08
C MET A 33 0.39 -11.22 6.18
N PHE A 34 -0.69 -11.54 5.46
CA PHE A 34 -1.26 -12.88 5.40
C PHE A 34 -0.22 -13.89 4.90
N VAL A 35 0.33 -13.65 3.70
CA VAL A 35 1.30 -14.54 3.06
C VAL A 35 2.56 -14.67 3.92
N GLY A 36 3.08 -13.56 4.46
CA GLY A 36 4.23 -13.58 5.37
C GLY A 36 3.97 -14.44 6.61
N SER A 37 2.77 -14.35 7.19
CA SER A 37 2.39 -15.16 8.36
C SER A 37 2.28 -16.65 8.03
N VAL A 38 1.76 -17.01 6.84
CA VAL A 38 1.68 -18.40 6.37
C VAL A 38 3.07 -18.96 6.13
N ILE A 39 3.93 -18.24 5.42
CA ILE A 39 5.33 -18.64 5.17
C ILE A 39 6.07 -18.84 6.50
N SER A 40 5.92 -17.92 7.44
CA SER A 40 6.53 -18.04 8.77
C SER A 40 6.09 -19.31 9.49
N ARG A 41 4.80 -19.68 9.44
CA ARG A 41 4.35 -20.94 10.05
C ARG A 41 4.89 -22.18 9.34
N LEU A 42 4.94 -22.18 8.01
CA LEU A 42 5.50 -23.30 7.24
C LEU A 42 6.97 -23.56 7.58
N ILE A 43 7.78 -22.49 7.69
CA ILE A 43 9.21 -22.60 8.08
C ILE A 43 9.35 -23.18 9.50
N ASN A 44 8.44 -22.83 10.41
CA ASN A 44 8.49 -23.26 11.80
C ASN A 44 7.73 -24.57 12.08
N LEU A 45 7.20 -25.26 11.05
CA LEU A 45 6.43 -26.50 11.16
C LEU A 45 5.28 -26.42 12.18
N LYS A 46 4.65 -25.25 12.31
CA LYS A 46 3.52 -25.03 13.22
C LYS A 46 2.20 -25.45 12.57
N PRO A 47 1.18 -25.87 13.35
CA PRO A 47 -0.15 -26.19 12.80
C PRO A 47 -0.73 -25.00 12.02
N PHE A 48 -1.69 -25.21 11.12
CA PHE A 48 -2.32 -24.09 10.41
C PHE A 48 -3.56 -23.60 11.17
N ASP A 49 -3.65 -22.29 11.42
CA ASP A 49 -4.84 -21.65 12.00
C ASP A 49 -5.28 -20.49 11.10
N PHE A 50 -6.32 -20.72 10.31
CA PHE A 50 -6.85 -19.75 9.37
C PHE A 50 -7.27 -18.45 10.04
N TYR A 51 -7.92 -18.50 11.21
CA TYR A 51 -8.45 -17.31 11.86
C TYR A 51 -7.32 -16.40 12.34
N MET A 52 -6.23 -16.97 12.84
CA MET A 52 -5.03 -16.20 13.19
C MET A 52 -4.42 -15.52 11.96
N HIS A 53 -4.28 -16.24 10.85
CA HIS A 53 -3.75 -15.68 9.60
C HIS A 53 -4.65 -14.58 9.03
N PHE A 54 -5.97 -14.78 9.08
CA PHE A 54 -6.94 -13.77 8.71
C PHE A 54 -6.87 -12.54 9.62
N GLY A 55 -6.58 -12.72 10.92
CA GLY A 55 -6.26 -11.62 11.83
C GLY A 55 -5.08 -10.76 11.36
N TYR A 56 -3.99 -11.39 10.89
CA TYR A 56 -2.86 -10.67 10.28
C TYR A 56 -3.24 -9.95 8.98
N PHE A 57 -4.10 -10.56 8.15
CA PHE A 57 -4.64 -9.89 6.97
C PHE A 57 -5.37 -8.60 7.36
N ILE A 58 -6.29 -8.66 8.32
CA ILE A 58 -7.07 -7.50 8.77
C ILE A 58 -6.16 -6.42 9.37
N GLY A 59 -5.19 -6.80 10.21
CA GLY A 59 -4.21 -5.87 10.77
C GLY A 59 -3.38 -5.19 9.69
N GLY A 60 -2.89 -5.95 8.71
CA GLY A 60 -2.18 -5.43 7.54
C GLY A 60 -3.04 -4.51 6.69
N PHE A 61 -4.31 -4.89 6.46
CA PHE A 61 -5.26 -4.11 5.68
C PHE A 61 -5.53 -2.74 6.30
N ILE A 62 -5.82 -2.70 7.60
CA ILE A 62 -6.02 -1.44 8.35
C ILE A 62 -4.74 -0.60 8.33
N GLY A 63 -3.58 -1.22 8.59
CA GLY A 63 -2.29 -0.51 8.53
C GLY A 63 -2.00 0.08 7.15
N GLY A 64 -2.32 -0.65 6.07
CA GLY A 64 -2.19 -0.18 4.70
C GLY A 64 -3.14 0.97 4.36
N ILE A 65 -4.38 0.93 4.85
CA ILE A 65 -5.34 2.04 4.71
C ILE A 65 -4.80 3.29 5.39
N ILE A 66 -4.41 3.21 6.67
CA ILE A 66 -3.90 4.35 7.44
C ILE A 66 -2.66 4.93 6.75
N GLY A 67 -1.71 4.07 6.36
CA GLY A 67 -0.51 4.49 5.64
C GLY A 67 -0.84 5.19 4.31
N ALA A 68 -1.82 4.69 3.56
CA ALA A 68 -2.23 5.28 2.30
C ALA A 68 -2.91 6.65 2.48
N ILE A 69 -3.78 6.80 3.49
CA ILE A 69 -4.43 8.07 3.82
C ILE A 69 -3.38 9.14 4.17
N ILE A 70 -2.36 8.78 4.95
CA ILE A 70 -1.27 9.71 5.32
C ILE A 70 -0.38 10.04 4.12
N ASN A 71 -0.08 9.05 3.26
CA ASN A 71 0.85 9.22 2.16
C ASN A 71 0.24 9.90 0.93
N TRP A 72 -1.07 9.80 0.72
CA TRP A 72 -1.76 10.47 -0.39
C TRP A 72 -1.49 11.98 -0.47
N PRO A 73 -1.74 12.79 0.58
CA PRO A 73 -1.47 14.23 0.52
C PRO A 73 0.02 14.55 0.36
N ARG A 74 0.91 13.72 0.93
CA ARG A 74 2.36 13.87 0.75
C ARG A 74 2.76 13.69 -0.71
N ASN A 75 2.18 12.71 -1.39
CA ASN A 75 2.45 12.43 -2.79
C ASN A 75 1.84 13.49 -3.71
N GLU A 76 0.64 14.00 -3.41
CA GLU A 76 0.05 15.14 -4.12
C GLU A 76 0.92 16.39 -3.98
N ARG A 77 1.40 16.70 -2.77
CA ARG A 77 2.32 17.83 -2.57
C ARG A 77 3.59 17.70 -3.39
N LYS A 78 4.24 16.52 -3.32
CA LYS A 78 5.44 16.23 -4.11
C LYS A 78 5.19 16.33 -5.61
N TYR A 79 4.04 15.87 -6.11
CA TYR A 79 3.67 15.98 -7.51
C TYR A 79 3.53 17.45 -7.94
N ASN A 80 2.84 18.27 -7.14
CA ASN A 80 2.67 19.70 -7.43
C ASN A 80 4.01 20.46 -7.41
N GLU A 81 4.88 20.18 -6.43
CA GLU A 81 6.24 20.73 -6.37
C GLU A 81 7.03 20.42 -7.65
N LEU A 82 6.99 19.15 -8.11
CA LEU A 82 7.72 18.70 -9.29
C LEU A 82 7.17 19.23 -10.61
N ILE A 83 5.87 19.48 -10.72
CA ILE A 83 5.28 20.10 -11.91
C ILE A 83 5.60 21.60 -11.96
N ASN A 84 5.44 22.31 -10.85
CA ASN A 84 5.70 23.75 -10.79
C ASN A 84 7.18 24.11 -10.88
N SER A 85 8.10 23.20 -10.53
CA SER A 85 9.55 23.43 -10.68
C SER A 85 10.09 23.11 -12.09
N ASN A 86 9.30 22.45 -12.94
CA ASN A 86 9.67 22.11 -14.33
C ASN A 86 8.95 22.99 -15.37
N LEU A 87 8.12 23.93 -14.91
CA LEU A 87 7.53 25.03 -15.67
C LEU A 87 8.31 26.31 -15.39
#